data_AF-R1EGV3-F1
#
_entry.id   AF-R1EGV3-F1
#
_cell.length_a   1.000
_cell.length_b   1.000
_cell.length_c   1.000
_cell.angle_alpha   90.00
_cell.angle_beta   90.00
_cell.angle_gamma   90.00
#
_symmetry.space_group_name_H-M   'P 1'
#
loop_
_entity.id
_entity.type
_entity.pdbx_description
1 polymer ?
#
loop_
_entity_poly.entity_id
_entity_poly.type
_entity_poly.pdbx_seq_one_letter_code
_entity_poly.pdbx_strand_id
1 'polypeptide(L)'
;MKTIVLPALLSLLVCAEAAITCLKVGATATATWTNSAGQTCTFTGVVGSNYGSNSAGSGDYSCNGRCGAGCTGTAVGNAYTQDCFSHDICSYFENASGGASDPNCGDAYDAAVDDTLLGTASGCGQTNPSNAVSKPTSSPVCSTIAVFLALLTAVSSSIVVPPSKWDYPYPWPIHYQNLTSQTQQLSMAYMDVAPTNGTKNETVVLLHGKNFCGATWEATARVLASHGYRVVIPDQIGFCKSSKPAAYQYSLQQLVLNTHAILASLGVAQATILGHSMGGMLATRFALMYPALTTRLVLTNPLGLEDWKALGVPYRSIDALYATELASNYSSIRAYQQATYYVNTWKPAYDVWVDMLVSLYELPGEGATFAFDMALTTEAVLTQPVVYEFPLLAMPTLLLIGARDNTAIGKQWAPADVQPLLGHYDVLGKQTAQKIPRADLVEFADLGHSPQVQDPDAYHAALLGWLGA
;
A
#
# COMPACT_ATOMS: atom_id res chain seq x y z
N MET A 1 19.23 -64.04 21.33
CA MET A 1 17.96 -63.32 21.58
C MET A 1 18.25 -61.83 21.55
N LYS A 2 17.28 -61.05 21.03
CA LYS A 2 17.31 -59.60 20.73
C LYS A 2 17.93 -59.20 19.40
N THR A 3 17.20 -59.55 18.36
CA THR A 3 17.00 -58.78 17.12
C THR A 3 16.69 -57.32 17.45
N ILE A 4 17.44 -56.36 16.90
CA ILE A 4 17.02 -54.96 16.81
C ILE A 4 16.83 -54.68 15.32
N VAL A 5 15.57 -54.49 14.96
CA VAL A 5 15.11 -54.13 13.61
C VAL A 5 15.25 -52.62 13.48
N LEU A 6 16.05 -52.17 12.51
CA LEU A 6 16.04 -50.79 12.00
C LEU A 6 14.75 -50.60 11.19
N PRO A 7 13.93 -49.55 11.40
CA PRO A 7 12.86 -49.26 10.46
C PRO A 7 13.47 -48.58 9.24
N ALA A 8 13.29 -49.19 8.07
CA ALA A 8 13.46 -48.55 6.79
C ALA A 8 12.43 -47.41 6.69
N LEU A 9 12.89 -46.15 6.66
CA LEU A 9 12.07 -45.05 6.16
C LEU A 9 11.93 -45.23 4.65
N LEU A 10 10.81 -45.83 4.27
CA LEU A 10 10.31 -45.84 2.91
C LEU A 10 9.99 -44.39 2.52
N SER A 11 10.82 -43.78 1.69
CA SER A 11 10.54 -42.51 1.03
C SER A 11 9.40 -42.70 0.04
N LEU A 12 8.17 -42.52 0.53
CA LEU A 12 6.99 -42.27 -0.29
C LEU A 12 7.10 -40.85 -0.85
N LEU A 13 7.65 -40.74 -2.07
CA LEU A 13 7.27 -39.65 -2.96
C LEU A 13 5.79 -39.84 -3.27
N VAL A 14 4.93 -39.17 -2.51
CA VAL A 14 3.58 -38.90 -2.98
C VAL A 14 3.74 -37.72 -3.93
N CYS A 15 3.77 -37.99 -5.24
CA CYS A 15 3.43 -36.96 -6.21
C CYS A 15 2.03 -36.48 -5.82
N ALA A 16 1.92 -35.22 -5.38
CA ALA A 16 0.64 -34.57 -5.26
C ALA A 16 0.01 -34.59 -6.66
N GLU A 17 -1.11 -35.30 -6.85
CA GLU A 17 -1.96 -35.08 -8.02
C GLU A 17 -2.27 -33.57 -8.05
N ALA A 18 -1.92 -32.90 -9.14
CA ALA A 18 -2.28 -31.51 -9.34
C ALA A 18 -3.81 -31.42 -9.32
N ALA A 19 -4.35 -30.46 -8.59
CA ALA A 19 -5.80 -30.28 -8.54
C ALA A 19 -6.31 -29.80 -9.92
N ILE A 20 -7.21 -30.58 -10.53
CA ILE A 20 -7.86 -30.26 -11.80
C ILE A 20 -8.49 -28.87 -11.73
N THR A 21 -8.06 -27.98 -12.62
CA THR A 21 -8.55 -26.60 -12.69
C THR A 21 -9.58 -26.45 -13.80
N CYS A 22 -10.87 -26.38 -13.43
CA CYS A 22 -11.94 -26.19 -14.40
C CYS A 22 -11.91 -24.78 -15.02
N LEU A 23 -12.02 -24.70 -16.35
CA LEU A 23 -12.16 -23.45 -17.10
C LEU A 23 -13.59 -23.29 -17.62
N LYS A 24 -14.10 -22.06 -17.67
CA LYS A 24 -15.44 -21.77 -18.21
C LYS A 24 -15.39 -21.41 -19.69
N VAL A 25 -16.23 -22.03 -20.53
CA VAL A 25 -16.38 -21.66 -21.94
C VAL A 25 -16.72 -20.17 -22.08
N GLY A 26 -16.00 -19.48 -22.96
CA GLY A 26 -16.10 -18.03 -23.16
C GLY A 26 -15.27 -17.18 -22.19
N ALA A 27 -14.67 -17.77 -21.14
CA ALA A 27 -13.70 -17.07 -20.31
C ALA A 27 -12.35 -16.95 -21.01
N THR A 28 -11.55 -15.98 -20.58
CA THR A 28 -10.15 -15.86 -20.97
C THR A 28 -9.29 -16.75 -20.07
N ALA A 29 -8.38 -17.52 -20.66
CA ALA A 29 -7.42 -18.35 -19.96
C ALA A 29 -6.03 -18.19 -20.58
N THR A 30 -4.98 -18.47 -19.81
CA THR A 30 -3.59 -18.43 -20.28
C THR A 30 -3.05 -19.84 -20.34
N ALA A 31 -2.74 -20.30 -21.55
CA ALA A 31 -2.00 -21.53 -21.79
C ALA A 31 -0.52 -21.31 -21.47
N THR A 32 0.10 -22.30 -20.82
CA THR A 32 1.53 -22.30 -20.51
C THR A 32 2.13 -23.66 -20.86
N TRP A 33 3.25 -23.68 -21.57
CA TRP A 33 3.99 -24.92 -21.86
C TRP A 33 5.48 -24.66 -21.91
N THR A 34 6.28 -25.72 -21.85
CA THR A 34 7.73 -25.67 -22.04
C THR A 34 8.05 -26.25 -23.41
N ASN A 35 8.72 -25.48 -24.27
CA ASN A 35 9.10 -25.97 -25.61
C ASN A 35 10.42 -26.76 -25.59
N SER A 36 10.79 -27.35 -26.73
CA SER A 36 12.02 -28.14 -26.89
C SER A 36 13.32 -27.38 -26.63
N ALA A 37 13.29 -26.04 -26.67
CA ALA A 37 14.41 -25.17 -26.32
C ALA A 37 14.51 -24.86 -24.82
N GLY A 38 13.64 -25.47 -23.99
CA GLY A 38 13.58 -25.24 -22.55
C GLY A 38 13.01 -23.86 -22.18
N GLN A 39 12.26 -23.23 -23.09
CA GLN A 39 11.61 -21.94 -22.82
C GLN A 39 10.20 -22.16 -22.31
N THR A 40 9.79 -21.37 -21.32
CA THR A 40 8.38 -21.28 -20.93
C THR A 40 7.65 -20.38 -21.91
N CYS A 41 6.73 -20.95 -22.66
CA CYS A 41 5.85 -20.28 -23.62
C CYS A 41 4.49 -20.03 -22.99
N THR A 42 3.91 -18.85 -23.26
CA THR A 42 2.57 -18.48 -22.79
C THR A 42 1.73 -17.89 -23.91
N PHE A 43 0.43 -18.19 -23.89
CA PHE A 43 -0.54 -17.60 -24.80
C PHE A 43 -1.89 -17.44 -24.12
N THR A 44 -2.46 -16.23 -24.17
CA THR A 44 -3.78 -15.94 -23.62
C THR A 44 -4.84 -16.00 -24.72
N GLY A 45 -5.88 -16.82 -24.52
CA GLY A 45 -6.97 -17.01 -25.48
C GLY A 45 -8.31 -17.21 -24.79
N VAL A 46 -9.36 -17.38 -25.58
CA VAL A 46 -10.72 -17.64 -25.07
C VAL A 46 -10.99 -19.15 -25.08
N VAL A 47 -11.47 -19.67 -23.95
CA VAL A 47 -11.82 -21.08 -23.77
C VAL A 47 -13.03 -21.42 -24.65
N GLY A 48 -12.94 -22.52 -25.40
CA GLY A 48 -13.93 -22.93 -26.39
C GLY A 48 -13.79 -22.23 -27.76
N SER A 49 -12.70 -21.49 -28.00
CA SER A 49 -12.42 -20.90 -29.31
C SER A 49 -12.31 -21.96 -30.41
N ASN A 50 -12.59 -21.57 -31.65
CA ASN A 50 -12.41 -22.41 -32.84
C ASN A 50 -11.30 -21.84 -33.73
N TYR A 51 -10.12 -22.45 -33.69
CA TYR A 51 -8.96 -22.04 -34.51
C TYR A 51 -8.85 -22.82 -35.82
N GLY A 52 -9.72 -23.80 -36.06
CA GLY A 52 -9.64 -24.70 -37.21
C GLY A 52 -8.42 -25.61 -37.12
N SER A 53 -7.77 -25.88 -38.25
CA SER A 53 -6.49 -26.60 -38.28
C SER A 53 -5.28 -25.67 -38.04
N ASN A 54 -4.20 -26.26 -37.52
CA ASN A 54 -2.93 -25.57 -37.34
C ASN A 54 -2.29 -25.16 -38.69
N SER A 55 -1.11 -24.55 -38.64
CA SER A 55 -0.41 -24.09 -39.86
C SER A 55 0.05 -25.23 -40.77
N ALA A 56 0.27 -26.43 -40.24
CA ALA A 56 0.55 -27.64 -41.01
C ALA A 56 -0.71 -28.28 -41.63
N GLY A 57 -1.90 -27.72 -41.36
CA GLY A 57 -3.18 -28.26 -41.84
C GLY A 57 -3.62 -29.53 -41.12
N SER A 58 -3.03 -29.85 -39.97
CA SER A 58 -3.38 -30.99 -39.13
C SER A 58 -4.12 -30.57 -37.85
N GLY A 59 -4.66 -31.56 -37.14
CA GLY A 59 -5.38 -31.38 -35.88
C GLY A 59 -6.78 -30.77 -36.02
N ASP A 60 -7.55 -30.87 -34.94
CA ASP A 60 -8.85 -30.23 -34.78
C ASP A 60 -8.83 -29.37 -33.52
N TYR A 61 -8.65 -28.07 -33.70
CA TYR A 61 -8.63 -27.07 -32.63
C TYR A 61 -9.95 -26.28 -32.60
N SER A 62 -11.06 -26.96 -32.89
CA SER A 62 -12.39 -26.51 -32.51
C SER A 62 -12.60 -26.80 -31.01
N CYS A 63 -13.13 -25.85 -30.23
CA CYS A 63 -13.31 -26.00 -28.77
C CYS A 63 -12.01 -26.08 -27.95
N ASN A 64 -11.06 -25.18 -28.19
CA ASN A 64 -9.80 -25.13 -27.41
C ASN A 64 -10.04 -25.13 -25.89
N GLY A 65 -9.37 -26.02 -25.17
CA GLY A 65 -9.51 -26.21 -23.73
C GLY A 65 -10.46 -27.31 -23.33
N ARG A 66 -11.15 -27.93 -24.29
CA ARG A 66 -11.89 -29.17 -24.06
C ARG A 66 -10.90 -30.32 -24.04
N CYS A 67 -10.97 -31.17 -23.02
CA CYS A 67 -10.16 -32.38 -23.01
C CYS A 67 -10.61 -33.35 -24.11
N GLY A 68 -9.69 -33.63 -25.05
CA GLY A 68 -9.91 -34.47 -26.23
C GLY A 68 -9.97 -33.67 -27.54
N ALA A 69 -10.02 -34.36 -28.67
CA ALA A 69 -9.93 -33.72 -29.98
C ALA A 69 -11.19 -32.90 -30.31
N GLY A 70 -11.00 -31.61 -30.63
CA GLY A 70 -12.04 -30.79 -31.25
C GLY A 70 -13.33 -30.60 -30.44
N CYS A 71 -14.33 -29.97 -31.06
CA CYS A 71 -15.71 -29.99 -30.55
C CYS A 71 -16.42 -31.32 -30.83
N THR A 72 -15.91 -32.11 -31.79
CA THR A 72 -16.58 -33.31 -32.32
C THR A 72 -15.94 -34.63 -31.90
N GLY A 73 -14.76 -34.62 -31.25
CA GLY A 73 -14.13 -35.84 -30.78
C GLY A 73 -14.89 -36.48 -29.62
N THR A 74 -14.71 -37.78 -29.45
CA THR A 74 -15.34 -38.55 -28.37
C THR A 74 -14.64 -38.29 -27.04
N ALA A 75 -15.20 -37.42 -26.21
CA ALA A 75 -14.77 -37.23 -24.82
C ALA A 75 -15.96 -37.32 -23.87
N VAL A 76 -15.76 -37.95 -22.71
CA VAL A 76 -16.83 -38.11 -21.70
C VAL A 76 -17.07 -36.78 -21.02
N GLY A 77 -18.27 -36.20 -21.19
CA GLY A 77 -18.74 -35.04 -20.43
C GLY A 77 -18.23 -33.66 -20.86
N ASN A 78 -17.43 -33.55 -21.93
CA ASN A 78 -16.88 -32.28 -22.43
C ASN A 78 -16.26 -31.42 -21.32
N ALA A 79 -15.31 -31.99 -20.58
CA ALA A 79 -14.58 -31.26 -19.55
C ALA A 79 -13.71 -30.17 -20.16
N TYR A 80 -13.78 -28.95 -19.63
CA TYR A 80 -12.88 -27.86 -19.98
C TYR A 80 -11.95 -27.58 -18.81
N THR A 81 -10.65 -27.72 -19.03
CA THR A 81 -9.64 -27.60 -17.97
C THR A 81 -8.43 -26.82 -18.41
N GLN A 82 -7.64 -26.38 -17.44
CA GLN A 82 -6.46 -25.57 -17.68
C GLN A 82 -5.38 -26.32 -18.45
N ASP A 83 -5.14 -27.60 -18.16
CA ASP A 83 -4.07 -28.35 -18.82
C ASP A 83 -4.45 -28.79 -20.22
N CYS A 84 -5.72 -29.17 -20.44
CA CYS A 84 -6.26 -29.39 -21.79
C CYS A 84 -6.20 -28.10 -22.64
N PHE A 85 -6.43 -26.93 -22.05
CA PHE A 85 -6.26 -25.64 -22.74
C PHE A 85 -4.79 -25.35 -23.08
N SER A 86 -3.87 -25.58 -22.15
CA SER A 86 -2.45 -25.45 -22.41
C SER A 86 -1.97 -26.38 -23.53
N HIS A 87 -2.43 -27.63 -23.54
CA HIS A 87 -2.10 -28.62 -24.56
C HIS A 87 -2.63 -28.25 -25.95
N ASP A 88 -3.90 -27.85 -26.06
CA ASP A 88 -4.50 -27.48 -27.35
C ASP A 88 -3.79 -26.29 -27.98
N ILE A 89 -3.50 -25.27 -27.16
CA ILE A 89 -2.82 -24.06 -27.63
C ILE A 89 -1.37 -24.35 -28.01
N CYS A 90 -0.64 -25.11 -27.19
CA CYS A 90 0.70 -25.57 -27.54
C CYS A 90 0.68 -26.30 -28.89
N SER A 91 -0.21 -27.28 -29.01
CA SER A 91 -0.29 -28.13 -30.19
C SER A 91 -0.65 -27.34 -31.44
N TYR A 92 -1.51 -26.33 -31.32
CA TYR A 92 -1.86 -25.44 -32.43
C TYR A 92 -0.65 -24.65 -32.94
N PHE A 93 0.12 -24.03 -32.05
CA PHE A 93 1.22 -23.14 -32.44
C PHE A 93 2.50 -23.88 -32.82
N GLU A 94 2.80 -25.01 -32.17
CA GLU A 94 4.01 -25.79 -32.40
C GLU A 94 3.82 -26.88 -33.48
N ASN A 95 2.63 -26.95 -34.08
CA ASN A 95 2.21 -28.02 -35.00
C ASN A 95 2.43 -29.43 -34.43
N ALA A 96 2.17 -29.59 -33.13
CA ALA A 96 2.42 -30.84 -32.42
C ALA A 96 1.48 -31.95 -32.88
N SER A 97 1.97 -33.18 -32.79
CA SER A 97 1.19 -34.39 -33.15
C SER A 97 0.19 -34.83 -32.08
N GLY A 98 0.19 -34.17 -30.91
CA GLY A 98 -0.76 -34.40 -29.82
C GLY A 98 -0.47 -35.63 -28.97
N GLY A 99 0.80 -35.88 -28.62
CA GLY A 99 1.22 -37.01 -27.78
C GLY A 99 2.41 -36.68 -26.88
N ALA A 100 2.61 -37.51 -25.85
CA ALA A 100 3.64 -37.35 -24.81
C ALA A 100 5.07 -37.26 -25.34
N SER A 101 5.36 -37.88 -26.50
CA SER A 101 6.69 -37.86 -27.10
C SER A 101 6.96 -36.60 -27.94
N ASP A 102 6.04 -35.66 -28.02
CA ASP A 102 6.24 -34.42 -28.75
C ASP A 102 7.27 -33.53 -28.03
N PRO A 103 8.35 -33.08 -28.70
CA PRO A 103 9.42 -32.36 -28.04
C PRO A 103 9.02 -30.94 -27.58
N ASN A 104 7.93 -30.37 -28.10
CA ASN A 104 7.46 -29.04 -27.70
C ASN A 104 6.23 -29.06 -26.80
N CYS A 105 5.38 -30.09 -26.92
CA CYS A 105 4.10 -30.15 -26.22
C CYS A 105 3.90 -31.42 -25.37
N GLY A 106 4.91 -32.30 -25.26
CA GLY A 106 4.81 -33.57 -24.52
C GLY A 106 4.45 -33.39 -23.06
N ASP A 107 5.10 -32.45 -22.36
CA ASP A 107 4.79 -32.15 -20.96
C ASP A 107 3.35 -31.63 -20.79
N ALA A 108 2.88 -30.79 -21.72
CA ALA A 108 1.51 -30.27 -21.71
C ALA A 108 0.49 -31.38 -22.03
N TYR A 109 0.86 -32.34 -22.89
CA TYR A 109 0.05 -33.52 -23.15
C TYR A 109 -0.06 -34.37 -21.88
N ASP A 110 1.05 -34.71 -21.24
CA ASP A 110 1.07 -35.52 -20.02
C ASP A 110 0.26 -34.89 -18.89
N ALA A 111 0.34 -33.56 -18.73
CA ALA A 111 -0.48 -32.80 -17.78
C ALA A 111 -1.97 -32.79 -18.13
N ALA A 112 -2.35 -33.00 -19.39
CA ALA A 112 -3.76 -33.05 -19.81
C ALA A 112 -4.37 -34.46 -19.72
N VAL A 113 -3.55 -35.51 -19.50
CA VAL A 113 -4.01 -36.91 -19.51
C VAL A 113 -4.95 -37.19 -18.33
N ASP A 114 -4.58 -36.78 -17.11
CA ASP A 114 -5.42 -36.96 -15.92
C ASP A 114 -6.67 -36.09 -15.97
N ASP A 115 -6.56 -34.86 -16.46
CA ASP A 115 -7.68 -33.96 -16.76
C ASP A 115 -8.68 -34.58 -17.74
N THR A 116 -8.19 -35.30 -18.75
CA THR A 116 -9.04 -36.02 -19.71
C THR A 116 -9.80 -37.18 -19.05
N LEU A 117 -9.22 -37.83 -18.05
CA LEU A 117 -9.83 -38.97 -17.35
C LEU A 117 -10.78 -38.52 -16.22
N LEU A 118 -10.46 -37.43 -15.53
CA LEU A 118 -11.08 -37.04 -14.26
C LEU A 118 -11.77 -35.67 -14.30
N GLY A 119 -11.61 -34.88 -15.37
CA GLY A 119 -12.17 -33.53 -15.47
C GLY A 119 -13.69 -33.49 -15.37
N THR A 120 -14.38 -34.48 -15.94
CA THR A 120 -15.84 -34.60 -15.81
C THR A 120 -16.26 -35.02 -14.41
N ALA A 121 -15.51 -35.91 -13.76
CA ALA A 121 -15.75 -36.30 -12.36
C ALA A 121 -15.52 -35.11 -11.41
N SER A 122 -14.64 -34.19 -11.78
CA SER A 122 -14.35 -32.94 -11.06
C SER A 122 -15.32 -31.80 -11.37
N GLY A 123 -16.38 -32.06 -12.15
CA GLY A 123 -17.43 -31.07 -12.44
C GLY A 123 -17.08 -30.05 -13.52
N CYS A 124 -16.02 -30.26 -14.31
CA CYS A 124 -15.61 -29.32 -15.36
C CYS A 124 -16.44 -29.43 -16.67
N GLY A 125 -17.42 -30.34 -16.71
CA GLY A 125 -18.21 -30.63 -17.91
C GLY A 125 -19.12 -29.48 -18.35
N GLN A 126 -19.07 -29.11 -19.64
CA GLN A 126 -19.84 -28.00 -20.20
C GLN A 126 -20.38 -28.30 -21.61
N THR A 127 -21.32 -27.49 -22.07
CA THR A 127 -21.80 -27.54 -23.46
C THR A 127 -20.78 -26.93 -24.41
N ASN A 128 -20.46 -27.65 -25.50
CA ASN A 128 -19.54 -27.14 -26.52
C ASN A 128 -20.16 -25.93 -27.25
N PRO A 129 -19.41 -24.82 -27.41
CA PRO A 129 -19.87 -23.69 -28.19
C PRO A 129 -19.90 -24.02 -29.69
N SER A 130 -20.70 -23.27 -30.45
CA SER A 130 -20.72 -23.31 -31.91
C SER A 130 -20.13 -22.01 -32.46
N ASN A 131 -18.80 -21.97 -32.58
CA ASN A 131 -18.06 -20.79 -33.00
C ASN A 131 -17.59 -20.94 -34.45
N ALA A 132 -17.69 -19.86 -35.24
CA ALA A 132 -17.03 -19.78 -36.54
C ALA A 132 -15.50 -19.84 -36.38
N VAL A 133 -14.79 -20.34 -37.39
CA VAL A 133 -13.32 -20.40 -37.36
C VAL A 133 -12.75 -18.99 -37.29
N SER A 134 -11.94 -18.74 -36.28
CA SER A 134 -11.23 -17.48 -36.04
C SER A 134 -9.83 -17.78 -35.54
N LYS A 135 -8.84 -17.74 -36.44
CA LYS A 135 -7.43 -17.98 -36.08
C LYS A 135 -6.88 -16.84 -35.21
N PRO A 136 -6.02 -17.12 -34.24
CA PRO A 136 -5.39 -16.08 -33.43
C PRO A 136 -4.50 -15.18 -34.31
N THR A 137 -4.51 -13.89 -34.02
CA THR A 137 -3.69 -12.87 -34.73
C THR A 137 -2.36 -12.60 -34.03
N SER A 138 -2.17 -13.11 -32.81
CA SER A 138 -0.94 -13.03 -32.04
C SER A 138 -0.26 -14.40 -31.92
N SER A 139 1.05 -14.38 -31.70
CA SER A 139 1.86 -15.57 -31.43
C SER A 139 2.16 -15.71 -29.93
N PRO A 140 2.52 -16.90 -29.44
CA PRO A 140 2.94 -17.12 -28.06
C PRO A 140 4.23 -16.37 -27.70
N VAL A 141 4.41 -16.07 -26.42
CA VAL A 141 5.62 -15.45 -25.88
C VAL A 141 6.44 -16.50 -25.12
N CYS A 142 7.67 -16.76 -25.55
CA CYS A 142 8.57 -17.77 -24.96
C CYS A 142 9.82 -17.12 -24.34
N SER A 143 10.19 -17.53 -23.11
CA SER A 143 11.36 -17.00 -22.37
C SER A 143 12.18 -18.10 -21.71
N THR A 144 13.51 -17.96 -21.69
CA THR A 144 14.47 -18.86 -21.00
C THR A 144 14.67 -18.54 -19.52
N ILE A 145 14.17 -17.40 -19.07
CA ILE A 145 14.19 -16.99 -17.67
C ILE A 145 12.76 -17.20 -17.16
N ALA A 146 12.62 -17.91 -16.04
CA ALA A 146 11.39 -17.95 -15.25
C ALA A 146 11.06 -16.54 -14.72
N VAL A 147 10.67 -15.65 -15.63
CA VAL A 147 10.06 -14.36 -15.32
C VAL A 147 8.60 -14.67 -15.06
N PHE A 148 8.34 -15.20 -13.87
CA PHE A 148 7.01 -15.14 -13.32
C PHE A 148 6.74 -13.69 -12.91
N LEU A 149 5.59 -13.20 -13.38
CA LEU A 149 4.93 -11.91 -13.17
C LEU A 149 5.22 -10.76 -14.15
N ALA A 150 4.08 -10.32 -14.70
CA ALA A 150 3.76 -9.00 -15.25
C ALA A 150 4.15 -8.72 -16.70
N LEU A 151 3.30 -9.17 -17.63
CA LEU A 151 2.99 -8.45 -18.88
C LEU A 151 1.56 -8.79 -19.37
N LEU A 152 0.59 -8.61 -18.48
CA LEU A 152 -0.79 -8.28 -18.82
C LEU A 152 -1.05 -6.86 -18.29
N THR A 153 -0.48 -5.85 -18.94
CA THR A 153 -1.15 -4.55 -18.99
C THR A 153 -1.98 -4.53 -20.26
N ALA A 154 -3.08 -5.27 -20.26
CA ALA A 154 -4.28 -4.65 -20.78
C ALA A 154 -4.40 -3.35 -19.97
N VAL A 155 -4.37 -2.20 -20.63
CA VAL A 155 -4.86 -0.97 -20.04
C VAL A 155 -6.38 -1.12 -19.93
N SER A 156 -6.81 -2.04 -19.06
CA SER A 156 -7.99 -1.82 -18.28
C SER A 156 -7.62 -0.61 -17.45
N SER A 157 -7.97 0.58 -17.94
CA SER A 157 -8.21 1.70 -17.05
C SER A 157 -9.35 1.26 -16.15
N SER A 158 -9.03 0.44 -15.14
CA SER A 158 -9.85 0.29 -13.96
C SER A 158 -10.07 1.72 -13.53
N ILE A 159 -11.29 2.22 -13.68
CA ILE A 159 -11.64 3.54 -13.16
C ILE A 159 -11.31 3.43 -11.67
N VAL A 160 -10.20 4.04 -11.27
CA VAL A 160 -9.81 4.08 -9.87
C VAL A 160 -10.80 5.03 -9.23
N VAL A 161 -11.88 4.48 -8.70
CA VAL A 161 -12.88 5.26 -7.98
C VAL A 161 -12.21 5.72 -6.69
N PRO A 162 -12.00 7.03 -6.49
CA PRO A 162 -11.46 7.54 -5.26
C PRO A 162 -12.31 7.07 -4.08
N PRO A 163 -11.70 6.66 -2.95
CA PRO A 163 -12.44 6.22 -1.78
C PRO A 163 -13.16 7.37 -1.05
N SER A 164 -12.87 8.62 -1.43
CA SER A 164 -13.51 9.84 -0.94
C SER A 164 -13.92 10.71 -2.12
N LYS A 165 -15.07 11.39 -2.01
CA LYS A 165 -15.55 12.38 -2.99
C LYS A 165 -14.86 13.74 -2.84
N TRP A 166 -13.91 13.85 -1.92
CA TRP A 166 -13.21 15.10 -1.66
C TRP A 166 -12.27 15.49 -2.82
N ASP A 167 -12.70 16.49 -3.58
CA ASP A 167 -12.02 16.95 -4.81
C ASP A 167 -11.06 18.14 -4.57
N TYR A 168 -10.30 18.09 -3.48
CA TYR A 168 -9.24 19.07 -3.26
C TYR A 168 -8.02 18.76 -4.16
N PRO A 169 -7.45 19.75 -4.87
CA PRO A 169 -6.33 19.52 -5.78
C PRO A 169 -5.03 19.21 -5.02
N TYR A 170 -4.30 18.20 -5.47
CA TYR A 170 -2.97 17.86 -4.94
C TYR A 170 -1.87 18.18 -5.97
N PRO A 171 -0.64 18.45 -5.53
CA PRO A 171 0.46 18.89 -6.40
C PRO A 171 1.01 17.81 -7.35
N TRP A 172 0.70 16.53 -7.11
CA TRP A 172 1.10 15.39 -7.96
C TRP A 172 -0.07 14.43 -8.18
N PRO A 173 0.03 13.53 -9.19
CA PRO A 173 -0.94 12.46 -9.37
C PRO A 173 -1.15 11.64 -8.11
N ILE A 174 -2.41 11.32 -7.83
CA ILE A 174 -2.79 10.51 -6.68
C ILE A 174 -2.91 9.05 -7.11
N HIS A 175 -2.19 8.21 -6.40
CA HIS A 175 -2.27 6.76 -6.48
C HIS A 175 -3.07 6.23 -5.30
N TYR A 176 -3.61 5.02 -5.45
CA TYR A 176 -4.44 4.39 -4.45
C TYR A 176 -3.96 2.98 -4.16
N GLN A 177 -3.72 2.69 -2.89
CA GLN A 177 -3.42 1.34 -2.40
C GLN A 177 -4.66 0.75 -1.75
N ASN A 178 -5.27 -0.22 -2.41
CA ASN A 178 -6.37 -0.98 -1.82
C ASN A 178 -5.82 -1.92 -0.73
N LEU A 179 -6.55 -2.01 0.38
CA LEU A 179 -6.19 -2.87 1.50
C LEU A 179 -7.45 -3.39 2.20
N THR A 180 -7.39 -4.64 2.65
CA THR A 180 -8.38 -5.19 3.57
C THR A 180 -7.87 -4.97 4.99
N SER A 181 -8.58 -4.17 5.79
CA SER A 181 -8.22 -3.94 7.20
C SER A 181 -9.45 -3.90 8.07
N GLN A 182 -9.40 -4.58 9.22
CA GLN A 182 -10.54 -4.70 10.14
C GLN A 182 -11.82 -5.12 9.41
N THR A 183 -11.68 -6.15 8.56
CA THR A 183 -12.72 -6.72 7.67
C THR A 183 -13.35 -5.76 6.66
N GLN A 184 -12.80 -4.56 6.50
CA GLN A 184 -13.27 -3.54 5.56
C GLN A 184 -12.35 -3.45 4.36
N GLN A 185 -12.95 -3.23 3.19
CA GLN A 185 -12.22 -2.86 1.97
C GLN A 185 -11.99 -1.35 1.99
N LEU A 186 -10.74 -0.96 2.16
CA LEU A 186 -10.32 0.42 2.26
C LEU A 186 -9.30 0.74 1.16
N SER A 187 -9.07 2.02 0.94
CA SER A 187 -8.07 2.49 -0.01
C SER A 187 -7.33 3.70 0.58
N MET A 188 -6.01 3.65 0.51
CA MET A 188 -5.15 4.77 0.90
C MET A 188 -4.67 5.54 -0.31
N ALA A 189 -4.92 6.84 -0.32
CA ALA A 189 -4.32 7.76 -1.26
C ALA A 189 -2.85 7.99 -0.91
N TYR A 190 -2.00 8.10 -1.93
CA TYR A 190 -0.63 8.54 -1.78
C TYR A 190 -0.11 9.23 -3.05
N MET A 191 0.90 10.08 -2.87
CA MET A 191 1.71 10.60 -3.98
C MET A 191 3.06 9.87 -4.00
N ASP A 192 3.56 9.57 -5.20
CA ASP A 192 4.90 9.01 -5.41
C ASP A 192 5.67 9.92 -6.36
N VAL A 193 6.56 10.72 -5.79
CA VAL A 193 7.28 11.79 -6.48
C VAL A 193 8.66 11.28 -6.87
N ALA A 194 8.89 11.20 -8.17
CA ALA A 194 10.20 10.87 -8.73
C ALA A 194 11.21 12.01 -8.51
N PRO A 195 12.51 11.68 -8.33
CA PRO A 195 13.55 12.69 -8.27
C PRO A 195 13.65 13.45 -9.61
N THR A 196 13.99 14.73 -9.56
CA THR A 196 14.05 15.61 -10.73
C THR A 196 15.47 15.97 -11.15
N ASN A 197 16.47 15.72 -10.31
CA ASN A 197 17.88 15.97 -10.62
C ASN A 197 18.77 14.87 -10.02
N GLY A 198 19.23 13.95 -10.87
CA GLY A 198 19.96 12.75 -10.44
C GLY A 198 19.10 11.80 -9.60
N THR A 199 19.66 10.65 -9.22
CA THR A 199 19.03 9.74 -8.26
C THR A 199 20.03 9.39 -7.18
N LYS A 200 19.62 9.48 -5.91
CA LYS A 200 20.36 8.93 -4.76
C LYS A 200 20.01 7.45 -4.52
N ASN A 201 18.99 6.92 -5.19
CA ASN A 201 18.36 5.64 -4.88
C ASN A 201 17.91 5.52 -3.40
N GLU A 202 17.58 6.67 -2.80
CA GLU A 202 17.05 6.78 -1.44
C GLU A 202 15.60 7.26 -1.51
N THR A 203 14.74 6.69 -0.66
CA THR A 203 13.33 7.06 -0.53
C THR A 203 13.08 7.78 0.79
N VAL A 204 12.31 8.87 0.76
CA VAL A 204 11.80 9.57 1.94
C VAL A 204 10.28 9.43 1.99
N VAL A 205 9.75 9.00 3.14
CA VAL A 205 8.31 8.93 3.38
C VAL A 205 7.88 10.11 4.25
N LEU A 206 6.89 10.89 3.80
CA LEU A 206 6.41 12.08 4.50
C LEU A 206 5.03 11.83 5.12
N LEU A 207 4.96 11.78 6.45
CA LEU A 207 3.74 11.52 7.22
C LEU A 207 3.15 12.84 7.75
N HIS A 208 1.92 13.15 7.34
CA HIS A 208 1.23 14.38 7.69
C HIS A 208 0.77 14.43 9.16
N GLY A 209 0.62 15.65 9.70
CA GLY A 209 -0.02 15.88 10.99
C GLY A 209 -1.54 15.73 10.94
N LYS A 210 -2.21 15.71 12.11
CA LYS A 210 -3.65 15.46 12.22
C LYS A 210 -4.51 16.45 11.40
N ASN A 211 -4.11 17.73 11.38
CA ASN A 211 -4.85 18.82 10.74
C ASN A 211 -4.31 19.20 9.35
N PHE A 212 -3.42 18.38 8.79
CA PHE A 212 -2.83 18.56 7.48
C PHE A 212 -3.01 17.30 6.65
N CYS A 213 -2.76 17.42 5.35
CA CYS A 213 -2.79 16.33 4.38
C CYS A 213 -1.45 16.18 3.66
N GLY A 214 -1.29 15.14 2.86
CA GLY A 214 -0.12 14.94 2.00
C GLY A 214 0.21 16.15 1.11
N ALA A 215 -0.80 16.90 0.65
CA ALA A 215 -0.60 18.13 -0.14
C ALA A 215 0.25 19.20 0.58
N THR A 216 0.18 19.28 1.91
CA THR A 216 0.95 20.24 2.73
C THR A 216 2.46 20.02 2.62
N TRP A 217 2.88 18.83 2.19
CA TRP A 217 4.29 18.50 2.00
C TRP A 217 4.89 19.03 0.69
N GLU A 218 4.13 19.74 -0.15
CA GLU A 218 4.56 20.17 -1.48
C GLU A 218 5.98 20.76 -1.52
N ALA A 219 6.22 21.81 -0.73
CA ALA A 219 7.52 22.50 -0.75
C ALA A 219 8.66 21.54 -0.37
N THR A 220 8.46 20.73 0.67
CA THR A 220 9.45 19.75 1.14
C THR A 220 9.70 18.65 0.11
N ALA A 221 8.64 18.13 -0.51
CA ALA A 221 8.76 17.09 -1.52
C ALA A 221 9.46 17.59 -2.79
N ARG A 222 9.20 18.83 -3.23
CA ARG A 222 9.94 19.46 -4.34
C ARG A 222 11.42 19.59 -4.04
N VAL A 223 11.77 20.03 -2.83
CA VAL A 223 13.16 20.17 -2.39
C VAL A 223 13.88 18.82 -2.29
N LEU A 224 13.25 17.81 -1.70
CA LEU A 224 13.84 16.47 -1.63
C LEU A 224 14.01 15.86 -3.03
N ALA A 225 13.00 15.97 -3.90
CA ALA A 225 13.08 15.46 -5.27
C ALA A 225 14.19 16.14 -6.09
N SER A 226 14.41 17.44 -5.90
CA SER A 226 15.50 18.17 -6.56
C SER A 226 16.91 17.80 -6.05
N HIS A 227 17.00 17.12 -4.90
CA HIS A 227 18.24 16.56 -4.35
C HIS A 227 18.35 15.05 -4.59
N GLY A 228 17.55 14.50 -5.50
CA GLY A 228 17.69 13.11 -5.97
C GLY A 228 16.97 12.06 -5.12
N TYR A 229 16.13 12.46 -4.16
CA TYR A 229 15.31 11.53 -3.37
C TYR A 229 14.01 11.18 -4.11
N ARG A 230 13.58 9.92 -4.02
CA ARG A 230 12.17 9.54 -4.26
C ARG A 230 11.36 9.92 -3.03
N VAL A 231 10.16 10.49 -3.20
CA VAL A 231 9.34 10.92 -2.07
C VAL A 231 7.97 10.25 -2.12
N VAL A 232 7.62 9.49 -1.08
CA VAL A 232 6.31 8.84 -0.94
C VAL A 232 5.51 9.56 0.14
N ILE A 233 4.27 9.97 -0.17
CA ILE A 233 3.48 10.86 0.69
C ILE A 233 2.08 10.25 0.86
N PRO A 234 1.89 9.35 1.85
CA PRO A 234 0.59 8.72 2.10
C PRO A 234 -0.34 9.62 2.92
N ASP A 235 -1.63 9.61 2.57
CA ASP A 235 -2.71 10.05 3.46
C ASP A 235 -3.18 8.85 4.31
N GLN A 236 -3.24 9.00 5.63
CA GLN A 236 -3.66 7.90 6.52
C GLN A 236 -5.14 7.53 6.32
N ILE A 237 -5.52 6.27 6.60
CA ILE A 237 -6.94 5.89 6.74
C ILE A 237 -7.60 6.84 7.76
N GLY A 238 -8.79 7.36 7.45
CA GLY A 238 -9.46 8.38 8.25
C GLY A 238 -9.11 9.82 7.87
N PHE A 239 -8.14 10.03 6.95
CA PHE A 239 -7.65 11.36 6.60
C PHE A 239 -7.78 11.65 5.10
N CYS A 240 -8.03 12.92 4.79
CA CYS A 240 -7.73 13.50 3.48
C CYS A 240 -8.32 12.70 2.30
N LYS A 241 -7.51 12.27 1.32
CA LYS A 241 -8.02 11.50 0.15
C LYS A 241 -8.20 10.00 0.39
N SER A 242 -7.77 9.48 1.54
CA SER A 242 -7.95 8.07 1.92
C SER A 242 -9.36 7.80 2.46
N SER A 243 -9.76 6.53 2.47
CA SER A 243 -11.07 6.09 3.00
C SER A 243 -11.38 6.68 4.38
N LYS A 244 -12.64 7.09 4.57
CA LYS A 244 -13.24 7.42 5.88
C LYS A 244 -14.14 6.25 6.31
N PRO A 245 -13.62 5.27 7.06
CA PRO A 245 -14.41 4.10 7.45
C PRO A 245 -15.54 4.50 8.40
N ALA A 246 -16.71 3.85 8.29
CA ALA A 246 -17.82 4.10 9.19
C ALA A 246 -17.53 3.66 10.64
N ALA A 247 -16.63 2.68 10.80
CA ALA A 247 -16.12 2.25 12.09
C ALA A 247 -14.68 1.75 11.92
N TYR A 248 -13.77 2.15 12.81
CA TYR A 248 -12.40 1.67 12.77
C TYR A 248 -11.76 1.84 14.15
N GLN A 249 -11.15 0.79 14.68
CA GLN A 249 -10.37 0.89 15.90
C GLN A 249 -8.99 1.44 15.56
N TYR A 250 -8.79 2.74 15.76
CA TYR A 250 -7.53 3.40 15.43
C TYR A 250 -6.42 3.00 16.41
N SER A 251 -5.30 2.55 15.86
CA SER A 251 -4.04 2.47 16.59
C SER A 251 -2.88 2.92 15.72
N LEU A 252 -1.82 3.44 16.34
CA LEU A 252 -0.62 3.83 15.60
C LEU A 252 -0.04 2.63 14.84
N GLN A 253 -0.07 1.44 15.44
CA GLN A 253 0.38 0.19 14.83
C GLN A 253 -0.43 -0.13 13.57
N GLN A 254 -1.76 -0.02 13.63
CA GLN A 254 -2.61 -0.30 12.46
C GLN A 254 -2.35 0.69 11.33
N LEU A 255 -2.21 1.99 11.62
CA LEU A 255 -1.87 3.00 10.62
C LEU A 255 -0.47 2.76 10.02
N VAL A 256 0.48 2.30 10.82
CA VAL A 256 1.81 1.85 10.37
C VAL A 256 1.72 0.64 9.44
N LEU A 257 0.91 -0.38 9.76
CA LEU A 257 0.70 -1.54 8.89
C LEU A 257 0.15 -1.11 7.52
N ASN A 258 -0.80 -0.17 7.51
CA ASN A 258 -1.39 0.34 6.28
C ASN A 258 -0.34 1.12 5.44
N THR A 259 0.48 1.95 6.09
CA THR A 259 1.59 2.67 5.44
C THR A 259 2.64 1.71 4.88
N HIS A 260 3.00 0.67 5.64
CA HIS A 260 3.94 -0.36 5.20
C HIS A 260 3.42 -1.11 3.97
N ALA A 261 2.10 -1.33 3.84
CA ALA A 261 1.52 -1.95 2.65
C ALA A 261 1.75 -1.12 1.37
N ILE A 262 1.73 0.21 1.46
CA ILE A 262 2.09 1.10 0.34
C ILE A 262 3.58 0.91 -0.01
N LEU A 263 4.46 0.94 0.99
CA LEU A 263 5.90 0.79 0.73
C LEU A 263 6.24 -0.58 0.12
N ALA A 264 5.59 -1.64 0.60
CA ALA A 264 5.74 -2.98 0.06
C ALA A 264 5.28 -3.08 -1.40
N SER A 265 4.14 -2.47 -1.77
CA SER A 265 3.66 -2.50 -3.16
C SER A 265 4.54 -1.68 -4.11
N LEU A 266 5.22 -0.66 -3.59
CA LEU A 266 6.19 0.16 -4.31
C LEU A 266 7.62 -0.43 -4.35
N GLY A 267 7.83 -1.61 -3.74
CA GLY A 267 9.15 -2.25 -3.65
C GLY A 267 10.16 -1.49 -2.79
N VAL A 268 9.71 -0.65 -1.86
CA VAL A 268 10.58 0.17 -1.00
C VAL A 268 11.06 -0.69 0.18
N ALA A 269 12.29 -1.21 0.07
CA ALA A 269 12.90 -2.04 1.10
C ALA A 269 13.50 -1.24 2.27
N GLN A 270 13.86 0.04 2.02
CA GLN A 270 14.48 0.93 2.98
C GLN A 270 14.07 2.39 2.69
N ALA A 271 13.80 3.17 3.73
CA ALA A 271 13.43 4.58 3.60
C ALA A 271 13.82 5.41 4.83
N THR A 272 14.01 6.71 4.60
CA THR A 272 13.93 7.73 5.66
C THR A 272 12.46 7.98 5.97
N ILE A 273 12.06 7.86 7.23
CA ILE A 273 10.69 8.12 7.65
C ILE A 273 10.65 9.50 8.33
N LEU A 274 9.90 10.43 7.77
CA LEU A 274 9.75 11.78 8.28
C LEU A 274 8.30 12.05 8.65
N GLY A 275 8.05 12.53 9.86
CA GLY A 275 6.71 12.83 10.32
C GLY A 275 6.59 14.18 11.00
N HIS A 276 5.49 14.89 10.72
CA HIS A 276 5.11 16.13 11.42
C HIS A 276 4.00 15.87 12.43
N SER A 277 4.11 16.40 13.65
CA SER A 277 3.01 16.36 14.63
C SER A 277 2.56 14.91 14.92
N MET A 278 1.28 14.58 14.74
CA MET A 278 0.76 13.21 14.80
C MET A 278 1.53 12.26 13.87
N GLY A 279 1.91 12.73 12.68
CA GLY A 279 2.76 11.99 11.74
C GLY A 279 4.14 11.67 12.32
N GLY A 280 4.68 12.50 13.22
CA GLY A 280 5.92 12.22 13.96
C GLY A 280 5.75 11.12 15.02
N MET A 281 4.61 11.10 15.71
CA MET A 281 4.23 10.01 16.61
C MET A 281 4.07 8.68 15.83
N LEU A 282 3.46 8.75 14.64
CA LEU A 282 3.32 7.62 13.73
C LEU A 282 4.67 7.17 13.15
N ALA A 283 5.54 8.10 12.76
CA ALA A 283 6.90 7.82 12.28
C ALA A 283 7.74 7.11 13.35
N THR A 284 7.61 7.53 14.61
CA THR A 284 8.25 6.87 15.76
C THR A 284 7.74 5.43 15.88
N ARG A 285 6.43 5.21 15.83
CA ARG A 285 5.86 3.85 15.87
C ARG A 285 6.33 3.01 14.67
N PHE A 286 6.40 3.60 13.47
CA PHE A 286 6.89 2.95 12.27
C PHE A 286 8.33 2.45 12.46
N ALA A 287 9.20 3.33 12.93
CA ALA A 287 10.62 3.03 13.17
C ALA A 287 10.83 1.92 14.21
N LEU A 288 9.99 1.87 15.25
CA LEU A 288 10.00 0.81 16.25
C LEU A 288 9.54 -0.55 15.69
N MET A 289 8.52 -0.56 14.82
CA MET A 289 7.99 -1.78 14.22
C MET A 289 8.86 -2.31 13.07
N TYR A 290 9.50 -1.41 12.33
CA TYR A 290 10.29 -1.73 11.13
C TYR A 290 11.69 -1.09 11.18
N PRO A 291 12.53 -1.45 12.17
CA PRO A 291 13.85 -0.84 12.33
C PRO A 291 14.79 -1.14 11.16
N ALA A 292 14.65 -2.29 10.49
CA ALA A 292 15.46 -2.66 9.33
C ALA A 292 15.05 -1.91 8.04
N LEU A 293 13.79 -1.48 7.94
CA LEU A 293 13.30 -0.67 6.82
C LEU A 293 13.62 0.82 7.03
N THR A 294 13.73 1.25 8.28
CA THR A 294 13.92 2.66 8.62
C THR A 294 15.40 3.02 8.67
N THR A 295 15.92 3.64 7.61
CA THR A 295 17.35 4.03 7.54
C THR A 295 17.65 5.23 8.42
N ARG A 296 16.72 6.19 8.47
CA ARG A 296 16.76 7.42 9.25
C ARG A 296 15.34 7.78 9.69
N LEU A 297 15.22 8.41 10.86
CA LEU A 297 13.98 8.95 11.38
C LEU A 297 14.09 10.47 11.48
N VAL A 298 13.09 11.21 11.01
CA VAL A 298 13.02 12.66 11.16
C VAL A 298 11.69 13.03 11.80
N LEU A 299 11.76 13.77 12.91
CA LEU A 299 10.62 14.15 13.72
C LEU A 299 10.49 15.67 13.73
N THR A 300 9.48 16.20 13.03
CA THR A 300 9.20 17.63 12.96
C THR A 300 8.09 17.99 13.91
N ASN A 301 8.40 18.70 15.00
CA ASN A 301 7.46 19.02 16.09
C ASN A 301 6.50 17.84 16.39
N PRO A 302 7.03 16.62 16.69
CA PRO A 302 6.21 15.43 16.82
C PRO A 302 5.30 15.53 18.04
N LEU A 303 4.08 15.00 17.92
CA LEU A 303 3.28 14.67 19.10
C LEU A 303 3.92 13.49 19.85
N GLY A 304 3.54 13.31 21.12
CA GLY A 304 3.97 12.18 21.93
C GLY A 304 5.36 12.33 22.56
N LEU A 305 5.86 13.56 22.71
CA LEU A 305 7.07 13.85 23.51
C LEU A 305 6.81 13.80 25.03
N GLU A 306 5.54 13.81 25.42
CA GLU A 306 5.07 13.68 26.79
C GLU A 306 3.80 12.82 26.81
N ASP A 307 3.50 12.23 27.96
CA ASP A 307 2.27 11.46 28.17
C ASP A 307 1.24 12.32 28.91
N TRP A 308 0.38 13.01 28.16
CA TRP A 308 -0.57 14.00 28.72
C TRP A 308 -1.48 13.41 29.81
N LYS A 309 -1.94 12.16 29.67
CA LYS A 309 -2.77 11.51 30.71
C LYS A 309 -1.96 11.25 31.99
N ALA A 310 -0.65 10.99 31.88
CA ALA A 310 0.22 10.86 33.05
C ALA A 310 0.49 12.22 33.74
N LEU A 311 0.39 13.32 32.99
CA LEU A 311 0.48 14.69 33.51
C LEU A 311 -0.84 15.22 34.10
N GLY A 312 -1.92 14.42 34.06
CA GLY A 312 -3.21 14.78 34.64
C GLY A 312 -4.24 15.33 33.66
N VAL A 313 -4.00 15.25 32.35
CA VAL A 313 -5.03 15.57 31.34
C VAL A 313 -6.16 14.54 31.43
N PRO A 314 -7.41 14.95 31.70
CA PRO A 314 -8.52 14.01 31.81
C PRO A 314 -8.84 13.36 30.46
N TYR A 315 -9.22 12.08 30.51
CA TYR A 315 -9.82 11.39 29.37
C TYR A 315 -11.14 12.05 28.97
N ARG A 316 -11.40 12.14 27.67
CA ARG A 316 -12.70 12.51 27.10
C ARG A 316 -13.22 11.36 26.26
N SER A 317 -14.51 11.07 26.37
CA SER A 317 -15.16 10.08 25.52
C SER A 317 -15.11 10.49 24.05
N ILE A 318 -15.15 9.48 23.17
CA ILE A 318 -15.19 9.68 21.72
C ILE A 318 -16.40 10.57 21.34
N ASP A 319 -17.56 10.39 21.96
CA ASP A 319 -18.74 11.23 21.69
C ASP A 319 -18.52 12.72 21.99
N ALA A 320 -17.81 13.02 23.09
CA ALA A 320 -17.50 14.41 23.45
C ALA A 320 -16.44 15.02 22.52
N LEU A 321 -15.45 14.23 22.11
CA LEU A 321 -14.48 14.62 21.10
C LEU A 321 -15.17 14.87 19.76
N TYR A 322 -16.06 13.97 19.33
CA TYR A 322 -16.82 14.10 18.09
C TYR A 322 -17.70 15.35 18.06
N ALA A 323 -18.40 15.67 19.15
CA ALA A 323 -19.14 16.91 19.26
C ALA A 323 -18.25 18.17 19.11
N THR A 324 -17.00 18.09 19.58
CA THR A 324 -16.00 19.16 19.40
C THR A 324 -15.57 19.26 17.94
N GLU A 325 -15.28 18.13 17.31
CA GLU A 325 -14.85 18.05 15.90
C GLU A 325 -15.94 18.57 14.96
N LEU A 326 -17.21 18.24 15.20
CA LEU A 326 -18.37 18.75 14.43
C LEU A 326 -18.54 20.27 14.51
N ALA A 327 -18.05 20.91 15.57
CA ALA A 327 -18.13 22.36 15.74
C ALA A 327 -16.98 23.11 15.05
N SER A 328 -16.03 22.39 14.43
CA SER A 328 -14.89 22.96 13.73
C SER A 328 -15.33 23.82 12.55
N ASN A 329 -14.71 24.98 12.40
CA ASN A 329 -14.97 25.91 11.32
C ASN A 329 -13.71 26.73 11.03
N TYR A 330 -13.74 27.51 9.95
CA TYR A 330 -12.60 28.34 9.54
C TYR A 330 -12.05 29.20 10.70
N SER A 331 -12.92 29.89 11.44
CA SER A 331 -12.50 30.80 12.51
C SER A 331 -11.79 30.06 13.65
N SER A 332 -12.31 28.92 14.10
CA SER A 332 -11.69 28.14 15.18
C SER A 332 -10.37 27.50 14.75
N ILE A 333 -10.32 26.92 13.53
CA ILE A 333 -9.11 26.31 12.98
C ILE A 333 -8.03 27.37 12.75
N ARG A 334 -8.36 28.49 12.10
CA ARG A 334 -7.44 29.61 11.88
C ARG A 334 -6.88 30.14 13.19
N ALA A 335 -7.74 30.40 14.19
CA ALA A 335 -7.31 30.93 15.48
C ALA A 335 -6.32 29.99 16.18
N TYR A 336 -6.59 28.68 16.16
CA TYR A 336 -5.69 27.67 16.70
C TYR A 336 -4.36 27.62 15.94
N GLN A 337 -4.37 27.56 14.61
CA GLN A 337 -3.15 27.53 13.81
C GLN A 337 -2.34 28.83 13.97
N GLN A 338 -2.98 30.00 14.01
CA GLN A 338 -2.30 31.26 14.24
C GLN A 338 -1.57 31.25 15.58
N ALA A 339 -2.23 30.86 16.67
CA ALA A 339 -1.65 30.86 18.00
C ALA A 339 -0.54 29.80 18.17
N THR A 340 -0.78 28.58 17.67
CA THR A 340 0.05 27.40 17.97
C THR A 340 1.06 27.10 16.86
N TYR A 341 0.65 27.19 15.58
CA TYR A 341 1.51 26.78 14.46
C TYR A 341 2.48 27.89 14.07
N TYR A 342 2.02 29.14 14.16
CA TYR A 342 2.72 30.29 13.60
C TYR A 342 2.98 31.41 14.61
N VAL A 343 2.95 31.10 15.91
CA VAL A 343 3.39 32.00 17.00
C VAL A 343 2.68 33.36 16.96
N ASN A 344 1.35 33.33 16.87
CA ASN A 344 0.45 34.48 16.74
C ASN A 344 0.61 35.32 15.45
N THR A 345 1.41 34.87 14.50
CA THR A 345 1.55 35.51 13.18
C THR A 345 0.67 34.81 12.13
N TRP A 346 0.29 35.53 11.07
CA TRP A 346 -0.49 34.97 9.97
C TRP A 346 -0.02 35.54 8.64
N LYS A 347 0.29 34.67 7.67
CA LYS A 347 0.49 35.03 6.27
C LYS A 347 -0.77 34.60 5.50
N PRO A 348 -1.31 35.41 4.56
CA PRO A 348 -2.47 34.99 3.75
C PRO A 348 -2.27 33.64 3.04
N ALA A 349 -1.03 33.28 2.71
CA ALA A 349 -0.70 31.98 2.14
C ALA A 349 -1.03 30.78 3.05
N TYR A 350 -1.31 30.97 4.34
CA TYR A 350 -1.70 29.88 5.25
C TYR A 350 -3.18 29.53 5.15
N ASP A 351 -4.01 30.41 4.59
CA ASP A 351 -5.46 30.19 4.46
C ASP A 351 -5.77 28.93 3.67
N VAL A 352 -4.94 28.61 2.67
CA VAL A 352 -5.06 27.39 1.85
C VAL A 352 -5.14 26.10 2.68
N TRP A 353 -4.45 26.04 3.82
CA TRP A 353 -4.44 24.86 4.68
C TRP A 353 -5.61 24.84 5.67
N VAL A 354 -6.11 26.01 6.06
CA VAL A 354 -7.35 26.12 6.84
C VAL A 354 -8.53 25.71 5.96
N ASP A 355 -8.61 26.26 4.76
CA ASP A 355 -9.67 25.97 3.78
C ASP A 355 -9.67 24.49 3.37
N MET A 356 -8.49 23.90 3.17
CA MET A 356 -8.34 22.47 2.94
C MET A 356 -9.03 21.66 4.05
N LEU A 357 -8.70 21.94 5.32
CA LEU A 357 -9.25 21.20 6.44
C LEU A 357 -10.76 21.46 6.63
N VAL A 358 -11.20 22.72 6.51
CA VAL A 358 -12.63 23.08 6.60
C VAL A 358 -13.44 22.36 5.53
N SER A 359 -12.92 22.27 4.30
CA SER A 359 -13.62 21.60 3.20
C SER A 359 -13.85 20.11 3.44
N LEU A 360 -13.04 19.44 4.28
CA LEU A 360 -13.28 18.06 4.72
C LEU A 360 -14.44 17.99 5.72
N TYR A 361 -14.46 18.88 6.72
CA TYR A 361 -15.55 18.94 7.70
C TYR A 361 -16.90 19.30 7.05
N GLU A 362 -16.88 20.14 6.03
CA GLU A 362 -18.08 20.60 5.31
C GLU A 362 -18.48 19.67 4.15
N LEU A 363 -17.71 18.60 3.87
CA LEU A 363 -17.93 17.72 2.73
C LEU A 363 -19.29 16.99 2.83
N PRO A 364 -20.24 17.22 1.90
CA PRO A 364 -21.55 16.59 1.96
C PRO A 364 -21.48 15.06 1.91
N GLY A 365 -22.02 14.41 2.94
CA GLY A 365 -22.08 12.94 3.04
C GLY A 365 -20.84 12.27 3.62
N GLU A 366 -19.75 12.99 3.87
CA GLU A 366 -18.51 12.44 4.44
C GLU A 366 -17.97 13.26 5.63
N GLY A 367 -18.30 14.55 5.75
CA GLY A 367 -17.74 15.42 6.78
C GLY A 367 -18.03 14.99 8.22
N ALA A 368 -19.22 14.43 8.48
CA ALA A 368 -19.55 13.84 9.78
C ALA A 368 -18.70 12.59 10.09
N THR A 369 -18.48 11.73 9.09
CA THR A 369 -17.60 10.55 9.23
C THR A 369 -16.15 11.00 9.47
N PHE A 370 -15.69 12.02 8.73
CA PHE A 370 -14.36 12.60 8.95
C PHE A 370 -14.21 13.18 10.37
N ALA A 371 -15.19 13.93 10.86
CA ALA A 371 -15.18 14.44 12.22
C ALA A 371 -15.16 13.30 13.27
N PHE A 372 -15.84 12.18 13.00
CA PHE A 372 -15.78 11.01 13.86
C PHE A 372 -14.41 10.31 13.81
N ASP A 373 -13.80 10.16 12.64
CA ASP A 373 -12.42 9.69 12.48
C ASP A 373 -11.42 10.61 13.22
N MET A 374 -11.63 11.93 13.20
CA MET A 374 -10.80 12.88 13.96
C MET A 374 -10.96 12.72 15.48
N ALA A 375 -12.16 12.38 15.96
CA ALA A 375 -12.40 12.07 17.36
C ALA A 375 -11.69 10.77 17.79
N LEU A 376 -11.83 9.71 16.99
CA LEU A 376 -11.19 8.41 17.23
C LEU A 376 -9.66 8.53 17.23
N THR A 377 -9.10 9.31 16.31
CA THR A 377 -7.64 9.52 16.23
C THR A 377 -7.13 10.40 17.36
N THR A 378 -7.89 11.40 17.82
CA THR A 378 -7.57 12.17 19.04
C THR A 378 -7.51 11.26 20.26
N GLU A 379 -8.47 10.35 20.40
CA GLU A 379 -8.50 9.35 21.47
C GLU A 379 -7.27 8.45 21.41
N ALA A 380 -6.97 7.87 20.24
CA ALA A 380 -5.83 6.98 20.04
C ALA A 380 -4.49 7.67 20.39
N VAL A 381 -4.31 8.94 19.99
CA VAL A 381 -3.11 9.72 20.31
C VAL A 381 -2.96 9.93 21.83
N LEU A 382 -4.06 10.15 22.55
CA LEU A 382 -4.04 10.33 24.00
C LEU A 382 -3.75 9.01 24.74
N THR A 383 -4.26 7.89 24.24
CA THR A 383 -4.22 6.61 24.96
C THR A 383 -3.05 5.70 24.58
N GLN A 384 -2.34 5.98 23.48
CA GLN A 384 -1.28 5.14 22.94
C GLN A 384 0.08 5.86 22.85
N PRO A 385 0.67 6.28 23.99
CA PRO A 385 1.90 7.07 24.00
C PRO A 385 3.10 6.28 23.43
N VAL A 386 4.02 6.98 22.77
CA VAL A 386 5.30 6.44 22.29
C VAL A 386 6.50 6.90 23.15
N VAL A 387 6.28 7.86 24.05
CA VAL A 387 7.35 8.54 24.82
C VAL A 387 8.26 7.59 25.62
N TYR A 388 7.71 6.44 26.03
CA TYR A 388 8.41 5.44 26.83
C TYR A 388 9.35 4.57 26.01
N GLU A 389 9.17 4.54 24.68
CA GLU A 389 9.88 3.64 23.76
C GLU A 389 10.95 4.35 22.94
N PHE A 390 11.12 5.67 23.11
CA PHE A 390 12.23 6.41 22.48
C PHE A 390 13.62 5.78 22.69
N PRO A 391 13.96 5.21 23.87
CA PRO A 391 15.23 4.51 24.06
C PRO A 391 15.43 3.27 23.18
N LEU A 392 14.37 2.75 22.55
CA LEU A 392 14.40 1.57 21.69
C LEU A 392 14.66 1.89 20.22
N LEU A 393 14.70 3.17 19.83
CA LEU A 393 15.02 3.57 18.46
C LEU A 393 16.49 3.26 18.13
N ALA A 394 16.72 2.56 17.02
CA ALA A 394 18.04 2.04 16.63
C ALA A 394 18.76 2.85 15.53
N MET A 395 18.02 3.67 14.80
CA MET A 395 18.48 4.46 13.66
C MET A 395 18.89 5.88 14.07
N PRO A 396 19.71 6.58 13.26
CA PRO A 396 19.87 8.03 13.40
C PRO A 396 18.51 8.72 13.37
N THR A 397 18.29 9.59 14.34
CA THR A 397 17.02 10.31 14.50
C THR A 397 17.29 11.81 14.57
N LEU A 398 16.67 12.59 13.69
CA LEU A 398 16.71 14.05 13.75
C LEU A 398 15.42 14.57 14.38
N LEU A 399 15.54 15.47 15.35
CA LEU A 399 14.45 16.29 15.86
C LEU A 399 14.55 17.70 15.27
N LEU A 400 13.54 18.12 14.53
CA LEU A 400 13.38 19.48 13.99
C LEU A 400 12.28 20.17 14.79
N ILE A 401 12.65 21.05 15.73
CA ILE A 401 11.75 21.56 16.77
C ILE A 401 11.62 23.07 16.71
N GLY A 402 10.45 23.57 16.31
CA GLY A 402 10.05 24.94 16.61
C GLY A 402 9.81 25.12 18.10
N ALA A 403 10.66 25.89 18.78
CA ALA A 403 10.68 25.99 20.24
C ALA A 403 9.50 26.78 20.84
N ARG A 404 8.75 27.53 20.02
CA ARG A 404 7.55 28.27 20.45
C ARG A 404 6.26 27.48 20.33
N ASP A 405 6.35 26.23 19.85
CA ASP A 405 5.23 25.32 19.82
C ASP A 405 4.71 25.06 21.24
N ASN A 406 3.39 25.11 21.39
CA ASN A 406 2.71 24.91 22.66
C ASN A 406 1.66 23.77 22.62
N THR A 407 1.75 22.92 21.59
CA THR A 407 0.79 21.86 21.30
C THR A 407 0.75 20.81 22.38
N ALA A 408 -0.44 20.57 22.93
CA ALA A 408 -0.71 19.45 23.81
C ALA A 408 -2.16 18.99 23.65
N ILE A 409 -2.36 17.70 23.40
CA ILE A 409 -3.71 17.14 23.30
C ILE A 409 -4.37 17.24 24.67
N GLY A 410 -5.57 17.81 24.67
CA GLY A 410 -6.38 18.03 25.86
C GLY A 410 -6.04 19.26 26.70
N LYS A 411 -5.10 20.10 26.27
CA LYS A 411 -4.84 21.39 26.91
C LYS A 411 -6.10 22.24 27.12
N GLN A 412 -7.02 22.25 26.16
CA GLN A 412 -8.26 23.03 26.22
C GLN A 412 -9.25 22.56 27.30
N TRP A 413 -9.13 21.30 27.76
CA TRP A 413 -10.00 20.73 28.80
C TRP A 413 -9.24 20.24 30.03
N ALA A 414 -7.94 20.51 30.09
CA ALA A 414 -7.13 20.20 31.24
C ALA A 414 -7.48 21.14 32.41
N PRO A 415 -7.40 20.65 33.67
CA PRO A 415 -7.50 21.49 34.86
C PRO A 415 -6.52 22.68 34.83
N ALA A 416 -6.87 23.78 35.51
CA ALA A 416 -6.10 25.03 35.48
C ALA A 416 -4.67 24.89 36.03
N ASP A 417 -4.44 23.93 36.92
CA ASP A 417 -3.13 23.57 37.47
C ASP A 417 -2.32 22.66 36.52
N VAL A 418 -3.00 21.92 35.63
CA VAL A 418 -2.35 21.05 34.64
C VAL A 418 -1.98 21.81 33.37
N GLN A 419 -2.81 22.74 32.89
CA GLN A 419 -2.58 23.49 31.64
C GLN A 419 -1.18 24.13 31.51
N PRO A 420 -0.61 24.76 32.56
CA PRO A 420 0.71 25.37 32.48
C PRO A 420 1.85 24.36 32.39
N LEU A 421 1.61 23.06 32.57
CA LEU A 421 2.63 22.01 32.51
C LEU A 421 2.81 21.44 31.09
N LEU A 422 1.86 21.69 30.18
CA LEU A 422 1.76 20.96 28.92
C LEU A 422 2.39 21.72 27.74
N GLY A 423 3.01 20.96 26.83
CA GLY A 423 3.41 21.46 25.52
C GLY A 423 4.60 22.40 25.53
N HIS A 424 5.57 22.24 26.44
CA HIS A 424 6.78 23.08 26.46
C HIS A 424 7.85 22.57 25.49
N TYR A 425 7.70 22.84 24.19
CA TYR A 425 8.62 22.31 23.17
C TYR A 425 10.06 22.85 23.28
N ASP A 426 10.25 24.01 23.91
CA ASP A 426 11.55 24.56 24.30
C ASP A 426 12.34 23.65 25.26
N VAL A 427 11.66 22.75 25.96
CA VAL A 427 12.24 21.74 26.85
C VAL A 427 12.07 20.31 26.31
N LEU A 428 10.90 19.97 25.77
CA LEU A 428 10.55 18.62 25.34
C LEU A 428 11.47 18.09 24.23
N GLY A 429 11.90 18.94 23.29
CA GLY A 429 12.86 18.55 22.25
C GLY A 429 14.19 18.08 22.84
N LYS A 430 14.74 18.84 23.79
CA LYS A 430 16.01 18.52 24.49
C LYS A 430 15.89 17.24 25.31
N GLN A 431 14.82 17.09 26.08
CA GLN A 431 14.57 15.90 26.89
C GLN A 431 14.39 14.65 26.04
N THR A 432 13.74 14.78 24.88
CA THR A 432 13.54 13.65 23.97
C THR A 432 14.84 13.25 23.30
N ALA A 433 15.64 14.22 22.82
CA ALA A 433 16.95 13.94 22.24
C ALA A 433 17.88 13.17 23.21
N GLN A 434 17.81 13.47 24.51
CA GLN A 434 18.57 12.73 25.53
C GLN A 434 18.11 11.27 25.73
N LYS A 435 16.84 10.95 25.41
CA LYS A 435 16.27 9.60 25.55
C LYS A 435 16.55 8.72 24.34
N ILE A 436 16.77 9.31 23.16
CA ILE A 436 16.99 8.58 21.91
C ILE A 436 18.49 8.30 21.75
N PRO A 437 18.94 7.04 21.56
CA PRO A 437 20.37 6.70 21.56
C PRO A 437 21.22 7.42 20.50
N ARG A 438 20.62 7.79 19.37
CA ARG A 438 21.30 8.37 18.20
C ARG A 438 20.53 9.59 17.69
N ALA A 439 20.25 10.53 18.60
CA ALA A 439 19.53 11.74 18.25
C ALA A 439 20.43 12.94 17.96
N ASP A 440 20.07 13.66 16.91
CA ASP A 440 20.47 15.04 16.67
C ASP A 440 19.25 15.95 16.86
N LEU A 441 19.47 17.16 17.39
CA LEU A 441 18.42 18.14 17.62
C LEU A 441 18.77 19.46 16.94
N VAL A 442 17.84 19.96 16.14
CA VAL A 442 17.85 21.33 15.61
C VAL A 442 16.63 22.05 16.16
N GLU A 443 16.88 23.08 16.96
CA GLU A 443 15.85 23.96 17.50
C GLU A 443 15.75 25.24 16.66
N PHE A 444 14.53 25.58 16.26
CA PHE A 444 14.19 26.88 15.67
C PHE A 444 13.57 27.75 16.76
N ALA A 445 14.35 28.67 17.32
CA ALA A 445 14.00 29.43 18.53
C ALA A 445 12.69 30.23 18.43
N ASP A 446 12.34 30.69 17.23
CA ASP A 446 11.20 31.59 17.00
C ASP A 446 10.06 30.95 16.19
N LEU A 447 10.19 29.68 15.82
CA LEU A 447 9.15 28.96 15.06
C LEU A 447 8.23 28.16 15.98
N GLY A 448 6.98 27.99 15.53
CA GLY A 448 5.93 27.25 16.22
C GLY A 448 5.82 25.80 15.76
N HIS A 449 4.61 25.25 15.82
CA HIS A 449 4.35 23.83 15.55
C HIS A 449 4.66 23.37 14.12
N SER A 450 4.66 24.28 13.13
CA SER A 450 4.77 23.92 11.71
C SER A 450 5.94 24.63 11.04
N PRO A 451 7.19 24.41 11.47
CA PRO A 451 8.35 25.14 10.96
C PRO A 451 8.54 24.97 9.45
N GLN A 452 8.21 23.79 8.90
CA GLN A 452 8.26 23.48 7.47
C GLN A 452 7.33 24.34 6.60
N VAL A 453 6.30 24.94 7.21
CA VAL A 453 5.37 25.87 6.55
C VAL A 453 5.72 27.32 6.90
N GLN A 454 6.11 27.57 8.15
CA GLN A 454 6.35 28.92 8.67
C GLN A 454 7.60 29.56 8.07
N ASP A 455 8.69 28.79 8.00
CA ASP A 455 10.00 29.17 7.45
C ASP A 455 10.60 27.96 6.70
N PRO A 456 10.13 27.71 5.46
CA PRO A 456 10.55 26.56 4.68
C PRO A 456 12.06 26.57 4.39
N ASP A 457 12.66 27.74 4.16
CA ASP A 457 14.08 27.83 3.80
C ASP A 457 14.99 27.35 4.93
N ALA A 458 14.77 27.85 6.16
CA ALA A 458 15.53 27.42 7.33
C ALA A 458 15.30 25.93 7.64
N TYR A 459 14.05 25.48 7.51
CA TYR A 459 13.68 24.08 7.74
C TYR A 459 14.35 23.13 6.72
N HIS A 460 14.28 23.45 5.43
CA HIS A 460 14.87 22.64 4.37
C HIS A 460 16.38 22.62 4.42
N ALA A 461 17.03 23.75 4.75
CA ALA A 461 18.48 23.80 4.94
C ALA A 461 18.94 22.87 6.09
N ALA A 462 18.23 22.87 7.22
CA ALA A 462 18.52 21.97 8.33
C ALA A 462 18.30 20.50 7.96
N LEU A 463 17.20 20.19 7.29
CA LEU A 463 16.87 18.83 6.84
C LEU A 463 17.93 18.28 5.87
N LEU A 464 18.25 19.02 4.81
CA LEU A 464 19.22 18.60 3.80
C LEU A 464 20.63 18.50 4.39
N GLY A 465 21.02 19.47 5.23
CA GLY A 465 22.31 19.44 5.91
C GLY A 465 22.51 18.18 6.75
N TRP A 466 21.47 17.72 7.45
CA TRP A 466 21.53 16.46 8.20
C TRP A 466 21.46 15.21 7.31
N LEU A 467 20.70 15.27 6.21
CA LEU A 467 20.66 14.17 5.24
C LEU A 467 21.97 14.02 4.43
N GLY A 468 22.86 15.01 4.47
CA GLY A 468 24.12 15.07 3.74
C GLY A 468 23.91 15.35 2.25
N ALA A 469 22.95 16.22 1.91
CA ALA A 469 22.51 16.52 0.55
C ALA A 469 22.87 17.93 0.09
#